data_AF-A0A369RLL7-F1
#
_entry.id   AF-A0A369RLL7-F1
#
_cell.length_a   1.000
_cell.length_b   1.000
_cell.length_c   1.000
_cell.angle_alpha   90.00
_cell.angle_beta   90.00
_cell.angle_gamma   90.00
#
_symmetry.space_group_name_H-M   'P 1'
#
loop_
_entity.id
_entity.type
_entity.pdbx_description
1 polymer ?
#
loop_
_entity_poly.entity_id
_entity_poly.type
_entity_poly.pdbx_seq_one_letter_code
_entity_poly.pdbx_strand_id
1 'polypeptide(L)' 'MAKVKNKLEVMNPNAAGIDIGSAVHYVCVPEGRDEQHIQKFGCFTMDLHNLTKWLKKCEIKTVAMESTVDSFVSDT' A
#
# COMPACT_ATOMS: atom_id res chain seq x y z
N MET A 1 -31.62 21.44 -5.92
CA MET A 1 -30.88 20.35 -6.58
C MET A 1 -29.42 20.44 -6.13
N ALA A 2 -28.90 19.39 -5.49
CA ALA A 2 -27.54 19.40 -4.94
C ALA A 2 -26.51 19.19 -6.06
N LYS A 3 -25.49 20.05 -6.09
CA LYS A 3 -24.39 20.04 -7.07
C LYS A 3 -23.55 18.78 -6.86
N VAL A 4 -23.51 17.90 -7.86
CA VAL A 4 -22.72 16.65 -7.84
C VAL A 4 -21.25 17.02 -7.68
N LYS A 5 -20.59 16.42 -6.68
CA LYS A 5 -19.15 16.55 -6.47
C LYS A 5 -18.42 16.09 -7.74
N ASN A 6 -17.65 16.98 -8.37
CA ASN A 6 -16.69 16.58 -9.39
C ASN A 6 -15.71 15.61 -8.74
N LYS A 7 -15.83 14.32 -9.07
CA LYS A 7 -14.90 13.29 -8.64
C LYS A 7 -13.54 13.66 -9.22
N LEU A 8 -12.51 13.74 -8.38
CA LEU A 8 -11.15 13.94 -8.87
C LEU A 8 -10.80 12.79 -9.83
N GLU A 9 -10.17 13.13 -10.95
CA GLU A 9 -9.75 12.14 -11.93
C GLU A 9 -8.67 11.24 -11.33
N VAL A 10 -8.87 9.92 -11.43
CA VAL A 10 -7.92 8.93 -10.92
C VAL A 10 -6.91 8.63 -12.03
N MET A 11 -5.72 9.23 -11.96
CA MET A 11 -4.67 9.05 -12.97
C MET A 11 -4.05 7.65 -12.97
N ASN A 12 -3.96 7.00 -11.81
CA ASN A 12 -3.36 5.67 -11.64
C ASN A 12 -4.36 4.71 -10.98
N PRO A 13 -5.29 4.11 -11.74
CA PRO A 13 -6.35 3.26 -11.18
C PRO A 13 -5.87 1.90 -10.66
N ASN A 14 -4.61 1.52 -10.95
CA ASN A 14 -3.99 0.27 -10.52
C ASN A 14 -2.81 0.52 -9.57
N ALA A 15 -2.89 1.60 -8.77
CA ALA A 15 -1.88 1.95 -7.79
C ALA A 15 -2.22 1.35 -6.41
N ALA A 16 -1.20 0.85 -5.71
CA ALA A 16 -1.29 0.51 -4.29
C ALA A 16 -0.45 1.47 -3.44
N GLY A 17 -0.82 1.65 -2.19
CA GLY A 17 -0.01 2.33 -1.18
C GLY A 17 0.59 1.32 -0.20
N ILE A 18 1.85 1.49 0.16
CA ILE A 18 2.52 0.70 1.21
C ILE A 18 3.13 1.67 2.24
N ASP A 19 2.74 1.49 3.49
CA ASP A 19 3.40 2.06 4.67
C ASP A 19 4.37 1.00 5.23
N ILE A 20 5.66 1.32 5.23
CA ILE A 20 6.76 0.42 5.53
C ILE A 20 7.29 0.73 6.93
N GLY A 21 6.94 -0.13 7.89
CA GLY A 21 7.58 -0.21 9.19
C GLY A 21 8.67 -1.29 9.27
N SER A 22 9.49 -1.22 10.33
CA SER A 22 10.60 -2.15 10.58
C SER A 22 10.16 -3.60 10.81
N ALA A 23 8.98 -3.82 11.37
CA ALA A 23 8.43 -5.15 11.65
C ALA A 23 7.32 -5.57 10.66
N VAL A 24 6.58 -4.60 10.14
CA VAL A 24 5.31 -4.84 9.45
C VAL A 24 5.09 -3.82 8.33
N HIS A 25 4.36 -4.22 7.30
CA HIS A 25 3.98 -3.36 6.18
C HIS A 25 2.46 -3.34 6.05
N TYR A 26 1.87 -2.15 5.99
CA TYR A 26 0.45 -1.96 5.73
C TYR A 26 0.26 -1.61 4.26
N VAL A 27 -0.59 -2.37 3.58
CA VAL A 27 -0.76 -2.28 2.12
C VAL A 27 -2.22 -2.04 1.78
N CYS A 28 -2.50 -1.04 0.96
CA CYS A 28 -3.83 -0.69 0.46
C CYS A 28 -3.90 -0.84 -1.06
N VAL A 29 -4.93 -1.54 -1.55
CA VAL A 29 -5.25 -1.69 -2.98
C VAL A 29 -6.55 -0.95 -3.32
N PRO A 30 -6.80 -0.61 -4.60
CA PRO A 30 -8.05 0.02 -5.00
C PRO A 30 -9.29 -0.82 -4.64
N GLU A 31 -10.43 -0.14 -4.45
CA GLU A 31 -11.71 -0.80 -4.22
C GLU A 31 -12.05 -1.79 -5.35
N GLY A 32 -12.65 -2.93 -4.98
CA GLY A 32 -13.07 -3.97 -5.93
C GLY A 32 -11.95 -4.92 -6.40
N ARG A 33 -10.72 -4.82 -5.87
CA ARG A 33 -9.61 -5.73 -6.18
C ARG A 33 -9.54 -6.97 -5.30
N ASP A 34 -10.06 -6.86 -4.08
CA ASP A 34 -10.16 -7.94 -3.10
C ASP A 34 -11.28 -7.58 -2.09
N GLU A 35 -11.79 -8.56 -1.35
CA GLU A 35 -12.74 -8.33 -0.25
C GLU A 35 -12.09 -7.53 0.88
N GLN A 36 -10.78 -7.75 1.10
CA GLN A 36 -9.97 -6.99 2.03
C GLN A 36 -9.02 -6.07 1.28
N HIS A 37 -9.44 -4.81 1.10
CA HIS A 37 -8.66 -3.79 0.38
C HIS A 37 -7.42 -3.30 1.16
N ILE A 38 -7.32 -3.61 2.45
CA ILE A 38 -6.16 -3.29 3.29
C ILE A 38 -5.69 -4.58 3.97
N GLN A 39 -4.39 -4.88 3.85
CA GLN A 39 -3.78 -6.05 4.49
C GLN A 39 -2.45 -5.69 5.15
N LYS A 40 -2.07 -6.50 6.15
CA LYS A 40 -0.82 -6.37 6.90
C LYS A 40 0.09 -7.56 6.58
N PHE A 41 1.35 -7.28 6.29
CA PHE A 41 2.37 -8.28 6.05
C PHE A 41 3.54 -8.08 7.03
N GLY A 42 4.29 -9.15 7.32
CA GLY A 42 5.58 -9.04 8.00
C GLY A 42 6.67 -8.49 7.08
N CYS A 43 7.83 -8.15 7.66
CA CYS A 43 8.99 -7.63 6.92
C CYS A 43 9.97 -8.72 6.44
N PHE A 44 9.73 -10.00 6.76
CA PHE A 44 10.60 -11.10 6.35
C PHE A 44 10.29 -11.59 4.93
N THR A 45 11.26 -12.24 4.29
CA THR A 45 11.21 -12.67 2.89
C THR A 45 9.94 -13.44 2.52
N MET A 46 9.46 -14.33 3.39
CA MET A 46 8.23 -15.09 3.14
C MET A 46 7.02 -14.18 3.02
N ASP A 47 6.91 -13.20 3.93
CA ASP A 47 5.80 -12.25 3.94
C ASP A 47 5.87 -11.27 2.77
N LEU A 48 7.07 -10.85 2.37
CA LEU A 48 7.27 -10.03 1.16
C LEU A 48 6.85 -10.78 -0.12
N HIS A 49 7.10 -12.09 -0.19
CA HIS A 49 6.59 -12.91 -1.29
C HIS A 49 5.07 -13.03 -1.26
N ASN A 50 4.46 -13.19 -0.09
CA ASN A 50 3.00 -13.23 0.05
C ASN A 50 2.36 -11.89 -0.33
N LEU A 51 2.94 -10.77 0.10
CA LEU A 51 2.58 -9.41 -0.29
C LEU A 51 2.61 -9.28 -1.81
N THR A 52 3.70 -9.70 -2.46
CA THR A 52 3.86 -9.61 -3.91
C THR A 52 2.82 -10.46 -4.66
N LYS A 53 2.55 -11.69 -4.18
CA LYS A 53 1.50 -12.55 -4.76
C LYS A 53 0.13 -11.89 -4.67
N TRP A 54 -0.17 -11.27 -3.53
CA TRP A 54 -1.43 -10.59 -3.32
C TRP A 54 -1.58 -9.33 -4.21
N LEU A 55 -0.53 -8.51 -4.33
CA LEU A 55 -0.53 -7.37 -5.26
C LEU A 55 -0.75 -7.79 -6.71
N LYS A 56 -0.18 -8.94 -7.12
CA LYS A 56 -0.41 -9.51 -8.46
C LYS A 56 -1.86 -9.97 -8.65
N LYS A 57 -2.46 -10.63 -7.64
CA LYS A 57 -3.89 -11.00 -7.65
C LYS A 57 -4.78 -9.76 -7.80
N CYS A 58 -4.41 -8.65 -7.16
CA CYS A 58 -5.12 -7.38 -7.21
C CYS A 58 -4.83 -6.55 -8.49
N GLU A 59 -4.06 -7.08 -9.44
CA GLU A 59 -3.69 -6.43 -10.70
C GLU A 59 -2.98 -5.07 -10.53
N ILE A 60 -2.22 -4.92 -9.44
CA ILE A 60 -1.48 -3.68 -9.15
C ILE A 60 -0.30 -3.53 -10.12
N LYS A 61 -0.15 -2.32 -10.67
CA LYS A 61 0.90 -1.97 -11.63
C LYS A 61 1.93 -1.01 -11.05
N THR A 62 1.51 -0.14 -10.15
CA THR A 62 2.37 0.87 -9.52
C THR A 62 2.15 0.87 -8.02
N VAL A 63 3.21 1.20 -7.28
CA VAL A 63 3.16 1.24 -5.82
C VAL A 63 3.81 2.54 -5.35
N ALA A 64 3.12 3.26 -4.46
CA ALA A 64 3.73 4.32 -3.66
C ALA A 64 4.18 3.72 -2.33
N MET A 65 5.46 3.90 -1.98
CA MET A 65 6.07 3.39 -0.77
C MET A 65 6.41 4.56 0.16
N GLU A 66 5.82 4.57 1.33
CA GLU A 66 6.16 5.47 2.43
C GLU A 66 7.00 4.65 3.43
N SER A 67 8.10 5.24 3.89
CA SER A 67 8.93 4.64 4.92
C SER A 67 9.35 5.74 5.87
N THR A 68 9.03 5.54 7.14
CA THR A 68 9.56 6.37 8.20
C THR A 68 10.99 5.92 8.49
N VAL A 69 11.96 6.77 8.14
CA VAL A 69 13.33 6.60 8.65
C VAL A 69 13.27 6.83 10.16
N ASP A 70 13.55 5.77 10.92
CA ASP A 70 13.89 5.92 12.33
C ASP A 70 15.32 6.48 12.37
N SER A 71 15.44 7.80 12.51
CA SER A 71 16.73 8.46 12.62
C SER A 71 17.23 8.29 14.05
N PHE A 72 17.90 7.17 14.32
CA PHE A 72 18.64 7.01 15.56
C PHE A 72 19.85 7.94 15.51
N VAL A 73 19.72 9.15 16.07
CA VAL A 73 20.87 9.99 16.38
C VAL A 73 21.53 9.38 17.61
N SER A 74 22.59 8.60 17.38
CA SER A 74 23.51 8.27 18.47
C SER A 74 24.43 9.48 18.67
N ASP A 75 24.07 10.36 19.60
CA ASP A 75 25.03 11.28 20.20
C ASP A 75 25.99 10.46 21.07
N THR A 76 27.02 9.90 20.45
CA THR A 76 28.23 9.40 21.11
C THR A 76 29.46 9.87 20.35
#